data_AF-A0A8T5URG9-F1
#
_entry.id   AF-A0A8T5URG9-F1
#
_cell.length_a   1.000
_cell.length_b   1.000
_cell.length_c   1.000
_cell.angle_alpha   90.00
_cell.angle_beta   90.00
_cell.angle_gamma   90.00
#
_symmetry.space_group_name_H-M   'P 1'
#
loop_
_entity.id
_entity.type
_entity.pdbx_description
1 polymer ?
#
loop_
_entity_poly.entity_id
_entity_poly.type
_entity_poly.pdbx_seq_one_letter_code
_entity_poly.pdbx_strand_id
1 'polypeptide(L)'
;MWNSFKNLHEKFHERIEEMQRLGGLRIWIIHVLDEGPKNGVEIMDSIEEHHNAIKMRHMKENNEIDRRILHKMKHHTQRPSPGSIYPMLKKMVDENLIIKREDSKYELTGKGQEIARKVFGHYQLHGKQMDRSAYAVEHAIAEIDSFISYLEDIKKDKLSSYEEMLNDLSVRLKNLKESLNDD
;
A
#
# COMPACT_ATOMS: atom_id res chain seq x y z
N MET A 1 25.49 -0.60 0.53
CA MET A 1 24.41 -1.61 0.43
C MET A 1 23.80 -1.90 1.80
N TRP A 2 24.52 -2.49 2.76
CA TRP A 2 24.00 -2.83 4.10
C TRP A 2 23.30 -1.68 4.88
N ASN A 3 23.84 -0.45 4.83
CA ASN A 3 23.20 0.72 5.48
C ASN A 3 21.92 1.19 4.76
N SER A 4 21.79 0.94 3.45
CA SER A 4 20.55 1.22 2.72
C SER A 4 19.44 0.24 3.11
N PHE A 5 19.78 -1.03 3.35
CA PHE A 5 18.83 -2.07 3.78
C PHE A 5 18.31 -1.83 5.20
N LYS A 6 19.17 -1.48 6.17
CA LYS A 6 18.74 -1.12 7.53
C LYS A 6 17.78 0.09 7.56
N ASN A 7 18.10 1.11 6.77
CA ASN A 7 17.27 2.32 6.66
C ASN A 7 15.92 2.00 5.98
N LEU A 8 15.90 1.05 5.05
CA LEU A 8 14.68 0.58 4.39
C LEU A 8 13.78 -0.21 5.35
N HIS A 9 14.37 -1.04 6.21
CA HIS A 9 13.67 -1.76 7.28
C HIS A 9 13.05 -0.83 8.32
N GLU A 10 13.79 0.18 8.81
CA GLU A 10 13.27 1.19 9.75
C GLU A 10 12.11 2.01 9.14
N LYS A 11 12.27 2.46 7.89
CA LYS A 11 11.21 3.16 7.14
C LYS A 11 9.97 2.30 6.89
N PHE A 12 10.14 0.99 6.75
CA PHE A 12 9.04 0.05 6.57
C PHE A 12 8.23 -0.12 7.85
N HIS A 13 8.89 -0.29 9.00
CA HIS A 13 8.19 -0.36 10.29
C HIS A 13 7.43 0.94 10.60
N GLU A 14 8.06 2.10 10.39
CA GLU A 14 7.37 3.39 10.50
C GLU A 14 6.16 3.48 9.55
N ARG A 15 6.30 2.99 8.31
CA ARG A 15 5.21 2.94 7.33
C ARG A 15 4.06 2.05 7.80
N ILE A 16 4.34 0.84 8.28
CA ILE A 16 3.30 -0.11 8.72
C ILE A 16 2.57 0.42 9.94
N GLU A 17 3.30 0.97 10.92
CA GLU A 17 2.70 1.59 12.10
C GLU A 17 1.80 2.77 11.71
N GLU A 18 2.25 3.61 10.78
CA GLU A 18 1.48 4.74 10.26
C GLU A 18 0.22 4.27 9.50
N MET A 19 0.34 3.23 8.67
CA MET A 19 -0.80 2.63 7.96
C MET A 19 -1.84 2.04 8.92
N GLN A 20 -1.40 1.33 9.96
CA GLN A 20 -2.29 0.79 11.00
C GLN A 20 -3.02 1.92 11.76
N ARG A 21 -2.32 3.02 12.06
CA ARG A 21 -2.88 4.18 12.76
C ARG A 21 -3.93 4.93 11.95
N LEU A 22 -3.73 5.05 10.64
CA LEU A 22 -4.62 5.77 9.74
C LEU A 22 -5.89 4.97 9.43
N GLY A 23 -5.77 3.65 9.25
CA GLY A 23 -6.87 2.81 8.78
C GLY A 23 -7.21 3.05 7.30
N GLY A 24 -7.91 2.08 6.68
CA GLY A 24 -8.02 2.00 5.22
C GLY A 24 -8.59 3.25 4.54
N LEU A 25 -9.68 3.83 5.06
CA LEU A 25 -10.32 4.98 4.42
C LEU A 25 -9.44 6.25 4.45
N ARG A 26 -8.70 6.47 5.54
CA ARG A 26 -7.82 7.65 5.64
C ARG A 26 -6.65 7.56 4.68
N ILE A 27 -6.05 6.38 4.56
CA ILE A 27 -4.96 6.15 3.61
C ILE A 27 -5.42 6.52 2.20
N TRP A 28 -6.63 6.11 1.80
CA TRP A 28 -7.20 6.45 0.51
C TRP A 28 -7.47 7.94 0.34
N ILE A 29 -8.01 8.62 1.35
CA ILE A 29 -8.22 10.07 1.31
C ILE A 29 -6.87 10.81 1.16
N ILE A 30 -5.84 10.40 1.90
CA ILE A 30 -4.51 10.99 1.80
C ILE A 30 -3.94 10.78 0.39
N HIS A 31 -4.05 9.57 -0.15
CA HIS A 31 -3.58 9.23 -1.48
C HIS A 31 -4.18 10.14 -2.56
N VAL A 32 -5.52 10.28 -2.58
CA VAL A 32 -6.18 11.08 -3.61
C VAL A 32 -5.94 12.57 -3.42
N LEU A 33 -5.71 13.06 -2.21
CA LEU A 33 -5.40 14.46 -1.95
C LEU A 33 -3.93 14.81 -2.23
N ASP A 34 -3.03 13.82 -2.25
CA ASP A 34 -1.64 14.00 -2.67
C ASP A 34 -1.52 14.35 -4.16
N GLU A 35 -2.50 13.94 -4.97
CA GLU A 35 -2.61 14.32 -6.38
C GLU A 35 -3.16 15.75 -6.59
N GLY A 36 -3.68 16.37 -5.53
CA GLY A 36 -4.17 17.75 -5.54
C GLY A 36 -5.52 17.95 -4.83
N PRO A 37 -5.96 19.22 -4.67
CA PRO A 37 -7.15 19.55 -3.90
C PRO A 37 -8.46 19.03 -4.52
N LYS A 38 -9.28 18.36 -3.71
CA LYS A 38 -10.54 17.73 -4.14
C LYS A 38 -11.67 17.98 -3.14
N ASN A 39 -12.91 18.12 -3.61
CA ASN A 39 -14.12 18.17 -2.78
C ASN A 39 -14.56 16.75 -2.37
N GLY A 40 -15.53 16.64 -1.46
CA GLY A 40 -15.97 15.34 -0.93
C GLY A 40 -16.48 14.36 -1.99
N VAL A 41 -17.11 14.86 -3.06
CA VAL A 41 -17.60 14.03 -4.18
C VAL A 41 -16.44 13.57 -5.06
N GLU A 42 -15.55 14.49 -5.43
CA GLU A 42 -14.34 14.19 -6.20
C GLU A 42 -13.47 13.15 -5.47
N ILE A 43 -13.35 13.23 -4.13
CA ILE A 43 -12.64 12.24 -3.32
C ILE A 43 -13.29 10.85 -3.43
N MET A 44 -14.62 10.78 -3.31
CA MET A 44 -15.34 9.49 -3.43
C MET A 44 -15.12 8.85 -4.80
N ASP A 45 -15.21 9.66 -5.85
CA ASP A 45 -15.09 9.20 -7.24
C ASP A 45 -13.65 8.74 -7.53
N SER A 46 -12.63 9.50 -7.12
CA SER A 46 -11.23 9.10 -7.29
C SER A 46 -10.88 7.81 -6.53
N ILE A 47 -11.43 7.60 -5.33
CA ILE A 47 -11.20 6.35 -4.58
C ILE A 47 -11.80 5.15 -5.32
N GLU A 48 -13.01 5.29 -5.88
CA GLU A 48 -13.65 4.25 -6.67
C GLU A 48 -12.86 3.93 -7.95
N GLU A 49 -12.37 4.96 -8.66
CA GLU A 49 -11.54 4.79 -9.86
C GLU A 49 -10.26 4.01 -9.56
N HIS A 50 -9.56 4.33 -8.46
CA HIS A 50 -8.35 3.62 -8.06
C HIS A 50 -8.63 2.15 -7.70
N HIS A 51 -9.72 1.87 -6.98
CA HIS A 51 -10.13 0.50 -6.68
C HIS A 51 -10.44 -0.30 -7.96
N ASN A 52 -11.15 0.32 -8.90
CA ASN A 52 -11.48 -0.30 -10.18
C ASN A 52 -10.23 -0.55 -11.04
N ALA A 53 -9.29 0.40 -11.08
CA ALA A 53 -8.04 0.25 -11.81
C ALA A 53 -7.18 -0.90 -11.28
N ILE A 54 -7.11 -1.05 -9.95
CA ILE A 54 -6.41 -2.17 -9.29
C ILE A 54 -7.09 -3.49 -9.67
N LYS A 55 -8.42 -3.57 -9.55
CA LYS A 55 -9.19 -4.76 -9.91
C LYS A 55 -9.00 -5.17 -11.38
N MET A 56 -9.03 -4.20 -12.30
CA MET A 56 -8.86 -4.46 -13.73
C MET A 56 -7.45 -4.93 -14.09
N ARG A 57 -6.43 -4.48 -13.36
CA ARG A 57 -5.06 -4.98 -13.53
C ARG A 57 -4.94 -6.45 -13.10
N HIS A 58 -5.49 -6.80 -11.93
CA HIS A 58 -5.51 -8.18 -11.45
C HIS A 58 -6.40 -9.12 -12.28
N MET A 59 -7.38 -8.61 -13.04
CA MET A 59 -8.20 -9.43 -13.94
C MET A 59 -7.55 -9.66 -15.32
N LYS A 60 -6.55 -8.86 -15.72
CA LYS A 60 -5.86 -9.00 -17.01
C LYS A 60 -4.66 -9.95 -16.97
N GLU A 61 -4.08 -10.21 -15.80
CA GLU A 61 -3.12 -11.29 -15.61
C GLU A 61 -3.87 -12.61 -15.41
N ASN A 62 -3.81 -13.51 -16.41
CA ASN A 62 -4.44 -14.83 -16.40
C ASN A 62 -3.69 -15.82 -15.47
N ASN A 63 -3.41 -15.44 -14.22
CA ASN A 63 -2.77 -16.31 -13.25
C ASN A 63 -3.82 -16.94 -12.31
N GLU A 64 -3.81 -18.27 -12.19
CA GLU A 64 -4.75 -18.99 -11.30
C GLU A 64 -4.58 -18.62 -9.81
N ILE A 65 -3.41 -18.08 -9.45
CA ILE A 65 -3.12 -17.53 -8.12
C ILE A 65 -3.98 -16.29 -7.84
N ASP A 66 -4.20 -15.42 -8.84
CA ASP A 66 -5.02 -14.21 -8.69
C ASP A 66 -6.46 -14.55 -8.37
N ARG A 67 -7.02 -15.61 -8.97
CA ARG A 67 -8.41 -16.04 -8.68
C ARG A 67 -8.63 -16.40 -7.21
N ARG A 68 -7.63 -16.97 -6.52
CA ARG A 68 -7.72 -17.30 -5.08
C ARG A 68 -7.58 -16.07 -4.19
N ILE A 69 -6.74 -15.10 -4.58
CA ILE A 69 -6.56 -13.83 -3.85
C ILE A 69 -7.81 -12.96 -4.01
N LEU A 70 -8.34 -12.83 -5.24
CA LEU A 70 -9.58 -12.10 -5.55
C LEU A 70 -10.80 -12.65 -4.80
N HIS A 71 -10.90 -13.97 -4.59
CA HIS A 71 -12.03 -14.57 -3.87
C HIS A 71 -12.03 -14.27 -2.36
N LYS A 72 -10.85 -14.07 -1.75
CA LYS A 72 -10.72 -13.69 -0.33
C LYS A 72 -10.87 -12.19 -0.10
N MET A 73 -10.53 -11.37 -1.09
CA MET A 73 -10.72 -9.90 -1.06
C MET A 73 -12.13 -9.46 -1.48
N LYS A 74 -13.16 -10.28 -1.17
CA LYS A 74 -14.58 -10.00 -1.48
C LYS A 74 -15.19 -8.89 -0.61
N HIS A 75 -14.35 -8.05 -0.05
CA HIS A 75 -14.70 -7.06 0.93
C HIS A 75 -14.40 -5.67 0.33
N HIS A 76 -15.47 -5.09 -0.26
CA HIS A 76 -15.69 -3.66 -0.52
C HIS A 76 -14.94 -3.02 -1.72
N THR A 77 -15.17 -3.53 -2.93
CA THR A 77 -15.04 -2.70 -4.16
C THR A 77 -16.22 -1.76 -4.25
N GLN A 78 -16.28 -0.73 -3.41
CA GLN A 78 -17.39 0.20 -3.36
C GLN A 78 -16.89 1.61 -3.12
N ARG A 79 -17.39 2.53 -3.97
CA ARG A 79 -17.38 3.97 -3.69
C ARG A 79 -17.72 4.20 -2.23
N PRO A 80 -16.85 4.88 -1.45
CA PRO A 80 -17.10 5.05 -0.04
C PRO A 80 -18.38 5.89 0.15
N SER A 81 -19.17 5.55 1.18
CA SER A 81 -20.45 6.22 1.37
C SER A 81 -20.25 7.65 1.88
N PRO A 82 -21.16 8.58 1.57
CA PRO A 82 -21.15 9.91 2.17
C PRO A 82 -21.09 9.86 3.70
N GLY A 83 -21.78 8.87 4.31
CA GLY A 83 -21.83 8.64 5.75
C GLY A 83 -20.50 8.19 6.37
N SER A 84 -19.54 7.68 5.58
CA SER A 84 -18.18 7.40 6.07
C SER A 84 -17.19 8.51 5.70
N ILE A 85 -17.32 9.11 4.52
CA ILE A 85 -16.39 10.14 4.03
C ILE A 85 -16.49 11.44 4.81
N TYR A 86 -17.67 12.03 4.96
CA TYR A 86 -17.77 13.35 5.58
C TYR A 86 -17.37 13.37 7.07
N PRO A 87 -17.77 12.37 7.88
CA PRO A 87 -17.24 12.25 9.24
C PRO A 87 -15.73 12.05 9.28
N MET A 88 -15.18 11.28 8.33
CA MET A 88 -13.74 11.06 8.26
C MET A 88 -12.98 12.34 7.88
N LEU A 89 -13.45 13.08 6.87
CA LEU A 89 -12.88 14.36 6.47
C LEU A 89 -12.90 15.36 7.63
N LYS A 90 -14.02 15.46 8.35
CA LYS A 90 -14.11 16.29 9.56
C LYS A 90 -13.04 15.89 10.57
N LYS A 91 -12.91 14.60 10.87
CA LYS A 91 -11.90 14.09 11.81
C LYS A 91 -10.47 14.36 11.35
N MET A 92 -10.20 14.27 10.06
CA MET A 92 -8.87 14.57 9.48
C MET A 92 -8.54 16.07 9.49
N VAL A 93 -9.56 16.95 9.39
CA VAL A 93 -9.40 18.39 9.64
C VAL A 93 -9.05 18.63 11.11
N ASP A 94 -9.80 18.03 12.03
CA ASP A 94 -9.58 18.15 13.48
C ASP A 94 -8.17 17.66 13.89
N GLU A 95 -7.65 16.63 13.20
CA GLU A 95 -6.29 16.07 13.42
C GLU A 95 -5.15 16.84 12.72
N ASN A 96 -5.48 17.94 12.05
CA ASN A 96 -4.57 18.76 11.24
C ASN A 96 -3.82 17.93 10.18
N LEU A 97 -4.51 16.97 9.55
CA LEU A 97 -4.00 16.20 8.42
C LEU A 97 -4.35 16.89 7.10
N ILE A 98 -5.56 17.46 7.02
CA ILE A 98 -6.07 18.17 5.86
C ILE A 98 -6.66 19.51 6.29
N ILE A 99 -6.71 20.46 5.36
CA ILE A 99 -7.46 21.71 5.52
C ILE A 99 -8.65 21.74 4.58
N LYS A 100 -9.74 22.38 5.00
CA LYS A 100 -10.86 22.71 4.12
C LYS A 100 -10.70 24.15 3.63
N ARG A 101 -10.61 24.32 2.31
CA ARG A 101 -10.48 25.61 1.63
C ARG A 101 -11.83 26.31 1.52
N GLU A 102 -11.80 27.60 1.17
CA GLU A 102 -13.00 28.43 0.98
C GLU A 102 -13.90 27.91 -0.15
N ASP A 103 -13.32 27.29 -1.18
CA ASP A 103 -14.02 26.65 -2.31
C ASP A 103 -14.62 25.27 -1.97
N SER A 104 -14.65 24.90 -0.68
CA SER A 104 -15.08 23.60 -0.17
C SER A 104 -14.25 22.39 -0.60
N LYS A 105 -13.07 22.60 -1.20
CA LYS A 105 -12.10 21.53 -1.44
C LYS A 105 -11.26 21.26 -0.20
N TYR A 106 -10.71 20.06 -0.14
CA TYR A 106 -9.76 19.63 0.88
C TYR A 106 -8.36 19.55 0.28
N GLU A 107 -7.35 19.82 1.08
CA GLU A 107 -5.94 19.77 0.70
C GLU A 107 -5.10 19.22 1.86
N LEU A 108 -4.01 18.50 1.55
CA LEU A 108 -3.09 18.02 2.56
C LEU A 108 -2.36 19.18 3.25
N THR A 109 -2.30 19.14 4.58
CA THR A 109 -1.37 19.97 5.35
C THR A 109 0.06 19.48 5.18
N GLY A 110 1.06 20.22 5.67
CA GLY A 110 2.44 19.72 5.75
C GLY A 110 2.57 18.38 6.49
N LYS A 111 1.80 18.20 7.57
CA LYS A 111 1.72 16.93 8.31
C LYS A 111 1.10 15.81 7.45
N GLY A 112 0.04 16.11 6.70
CA GLY A 112 -0.59 15.19 5.76
C GLY A 112 0.34 14.77 4.63
N GLN A 113 1.11 15.71 4.07
CA GLN A 113 2.12 15.45 3.03
C GLN A 113 3.28 14.60 3.56
N GLU A 114 3.73 14.83 4.81
CA GLU A 114 4.76 13.99 5.42
C GLU A 114 4.29 12.54 5.57
N ILE A 115 3.04 12.36 6.00
CA ILE A 115 2.41 11.04 6.10
C ILE A 115 2.27 10.41 4.72
N ALA A 116 1.81 11.15 3.70
CA ALA A 116 1.74 10.67 2.32
C ALA A 116 3.13 10.20 1.85
N ARG A 117 4.19 10.98 2.13
CA ARG A 117 5.56 10.60 1.79
C ARG A 117 6.04 9.35 2.54
N LYS A 118 5.71 9.19 3.81
CA LYS A 118 6.06 7.99 4.60
C LYS A 118 5.33 6.73 4.09
N VAL A 119 4.02 6.87 3.88
CA VAL A 119 3.15 5.76 3.46
C VAL A 119 3.40 5.37 2.01
N PHE A 120 3.53 6.34 1.10
CA PHE A 120 3.61 6.08 -0.34
C PHE A 120 5.03 6.19 -0.92
N GLY A 121 5.99 6.83 -0.23
CA GLY A 121 7.43 6.81 -0.55
C GLY A 121 7.80 7.15 -1.99
N HIS A 122 8.14 8.41 -2.28
CA HIS A 122 8.55 8.86 -3.64
C HIS A 122 7.62 8.39 -4.78
N TYR A 123 6.33 8.19 -4.49
CA TYR A 123 5.29 7.99 -5.49
C TYR A 123 4.94 9.37 -6.10
N GLN A 124 5.93 10.07 -6.67
CA GLN A 124 5.64 11.23 -7.50
C GLN A 124 4.93 10.73 -8.76
N LEU A 125 3.60 10.67 -8.69
CA LEU A 125 2.70 10.61 -9.84
C LEU A 125 2.75 11.96 -10.56
N HIS A 126 3.90 12.22 -11.20
CA HIS A 126 4.06 13.31 -12.14
C HIS A 126 4.72 12.79 -13.41
N GLY A 127 3.87 12.40 -14.36
CA GLY A 127 4.06 12.63 -15.79
C GLY A 127 5.21 11.90 -16.53
N LYS A 128 6.10 11.17 -15.86
CA LYS A 128 7.14 10.39 -16.54
C LYS A 128 6.85 8.90 -16.45
N GLN A 129 6.69 8.27 -17.61
CA GLN A 129 6.86 6.83 -17.75
C GLN A 129 8.24 6.47 -17.20
N MET A 130 8.29 5.89 -16.00
CA MET A 130 9.43 5.08 -15.60
C MET A 130 9.04 3.62 -15.80
N ASP A 131 10.06 2.80 -16.08
CA ASP A 131 9.96 1.36 -16.15
C ASP A 131 9.50 0.83 -14.77
N ARG A 132 8.17 0.79 -14.61
CA ARG A 132 7.47 0.38 -13.39
C ARG A 132 7.83 -1.06 -13.02
N SER A 133 8.31 -1.86 -13.97
CA SER A 133 8.61 -3.27 -13.76
C SER A 133 9.86 -3.46 -12.89
N ALA A 134 10.96 -2.78 -13.22
CA ALA A 134 12.20 -2.89 -12.45
C ALA A 134 12.04 -2.34 -11.02
N TYR A 135 11.36 -1.20 -10.87
CA TYR A 135 11.09 -0.61 -9.56
C TYR A 135 10.12 -1.49 -8.73
N ALA A 136 9.06 -2.03 -9.34
CA ALA A 136 8.15 -2.93 -8.63
C ALA A 136 8.84 -4.22 -8.17
N VAL A 137 9.76 -4.77 -8.96
CA VAL A 137 10.54 -5.96 -8.60
C VAL A 137 11.51 -5.65 -7.46
N GLU A 138 12.27 -4.56 -7.54
CA GLU A 138 13.18 -4.14 -6.46
C GLU A 138 12.44 -3.93 -5.14
N HIS A 139 11.27 -3.30 -5.17
CA HIS A 139 10.42 -3.11 -4.00
C HIS A 139 9.86 -4.43 -3.47
N ALA A 140 9.36 -5.31 -4.33
CA ALA A 140 8.84 -6.62 -3.90
C ALA A 140 9.92 -7.48 -3.23
N ILE A 141 11.15 -7.47 -3.76
CA ILE A 141 12.28 -8.19 -3.16
C ILE A 141 12.66 -7.58 -1.81
N ALA A 142 12.69 -6.25 -1.69
CA ALA A 142 12.94 -5.57 -0.43
C ALA A 142 11.85 -5.85 0.62
N GLU A 143 10.59 -5.95 0.21
CA GLU A 143 9.48 -6.32 1.10
C GLU A 143 9.63 -7.75 1.64
N ILE A 144 9.97 -8.72 0.78
CA ILE A 144 10.19 -10.11 1.17
C ILE A 144 11.33 -10.21 2.21
N ASP A 145 12.46 -9.57 1.95
CA ASP A 145 13.63 -9.57 2.85
C ASP A 145 13.29 -8.95 4.22
N SER A 146 12.55 -7.84 4.21
CA SER A 146 12.08 -7.16 5.43
C SER A 146 11.13 -8.04 6.25
N PHE A 147 10.17 -8.72 5.60
CA PHE A 147 9.28 -9.65 6.30
C PHE A 147 10.01 -10.85 6.88
N ILE A 148 11.00 -11.39 6.17
CA ILE A 148 11.86 -12.46 6.69
C ILE A 148 12.57 -11.98 7.96
N SER A 149 13.19 -10.80 7.93
CA SER A 149 13.85 -10.21 9.09
C SER A 149 12.92 -10.08 10.30
N TYR A 150 11.68 -9.57 10.08
CA TYR A 150 10.67 -9.50 11.13
C TYR A 150 10.31 -10.89 11.70
N LEU A 151 10.17 -11.91 10.84
CA LEU A 151 9.87 -13.27 11.29
C LEU A 151 11.04 -13.89 12.07
N GLU A 152 12.28 -13.59 11.71
CA GLU A 152 13.48 -14.06 12.44
C GLU A 152 13.53 -13.54 13.88
N ASP A 153 12.99 -12.34 14.13
CA ASP A 153 12.91 -11.74 15.47
C ASP A 153 11.76 -12.33 16.34
N ILE A 154 10.84 -13.11 15.76
CA ILE A 154 9.75 -13.76 16.50
C ILE A 154 10.26 -15.03 17.19
N LYS A 155 9.77 -15.27 18.42
CA LYS A 155 10.08 -16.50 19.15
C LYS A 155 9.66 -17.77 18.39
N LYS A 156 10.54 -18.76 18.35
CA LYS A 156 10.39 -20.00 17.57
C LYS A 156 9.10 -20.79 17.86
N ASP A 157 8.63 -20.77 19.11
CA ASP A 157 7.40 -21.44 19.55
C ASP A 157 6.14 -20.91 18.83
N LYS A 158 6.14 -19.63 18.44
CA LYS A 158 5.04 -19.03 17.66
C LYS A 158 5.13 -19.34 16.17
N LEU A 159 6.32 -19.66 15.67
CA LEU A 159 6.57 -19.96 14.26
C LEU A 159 6.36 -21.45 13.95
N SER A 160 6.41 -22.32 14.95
CA SER A 160 6.24 -23.78 14.79
C SER A 160 4.91 -24.14 14.11
N SER A 161 3.84 -23.39 14.38
CA SER A 161 2.53 -23.60 13.74
C SER A 161 2.49 -23.23 12.25
N TYR A 162 3.53 -22.59 11.72
CA TYR A 162 3.62 -22.12 10.33
C TYR A 162 4.77 -22.81 9.56
N GLU A 163 5.39 -23.85 10.12
CA GLU A 163 6.53 -24.55 9.52
C GLU A 163 6.23 -25.06 8.09
N GLU A 164 5.05 -25.67 7.89
CA GLU A 164 4.63 -26.14 6.56
C GLU A 164 4.51 -25.00 5.54
N MET A 165 3.99 -23.84 5.96
CA MET A 165 3.89 -22.66 5.10
C MET A 165 5.27 -22.06 4.77
N LEU A 166 6.19 -22.03 5.74
CA LEU A 166 7.55 -21.56 5.53
C LEU A 166 8.31 -22.46 4.55
N ASN A 167 8.10 -23.77 4.65
CA ASN A 167 8.68 -24.74 3.71
C ASN A 167 8.15 -24.54 2.28
N ASP A 168 6.84 -24.33 2.10
CA ASP A 168 6.27 -24.02 0.78
C ASP A 168 6.86 -22.73 0.19
N LEU A 169 6.95 -21.66 0.98
CA LEU A 169 7.55 -20.40 0.54
C LEU A 169 9.02 -20.56 0.15
N SER A 170 9.79 -21.34 0.93
CA SER A 170 11.19 -21.65 0.62
C SER A 170 11.32 -22.39 -0.72
N VAL A 171 10.46 -23.39 -0.98
CA VAL A 171 10.47 -24.13 -2.25
C VAL A 171 10.12 -23.21 -3.42
N ARG A 172 9.10 -22.37 -3.27
CA ARG A 172 8.67 -21.44 -4.32
C ARG A 172 9.75 -20.41 -4.67
N LEU A 173 10.41 -19.83 -3.68
CA LEU A 173 11.51 -18.88 -3.89
C LEU A 173 12.72 -19.55 -4.55
N LYS A 174 13.02 -20.80 -4.15
CA LYS A 174 14.08 -21.59 -4.78
C LYS A 174 13.79 -21.86 -6.26
N ASN A 175 12.59 -22.35 -6.58
CA ASN A 175 12.19 -22.62 -7.97
C ASN A 175 12.21 -21.33 -8.81
N LEU A 176 11.76 -20.21 -8.25
CA LEU A 176 11.83 -18.90 -8.92
C LEU A 176 13.28 -18.54 -9.26
N LYS A 177 14.21 -18.70 -8.32
CA LYS A 177 15.64 -18.45 -8.57
C LYS A 177 16.21 -19.38 -9.64
N GLU A 178 15.84 -20.66 -9.63
CA GLU A 178 16.32 -21.65 -10.60
C GLU A 178 15.83 -21.31 -12.02
N SER A 179 14.59 -20.87 -12.18
CA SER A 179 14.05 -20.44 -13.47
C SER A 179 14.75 -19.21 -14.09
N LEU A 180 15.55 -18.46 -13.33
CA LEU A 180 16.35 -17.34 -13.85
C LEU A 180 17.66 -17.79 -14.51
N ASN A 181 18.07 -19.05 -14.34
CA ASN A 181 19.31 -19.60 -14.88
C ASN A 181 19.10 -20.53 -16.08
N ASP A 182 17.85 -20.73 -16.51
CA ASP A 182 17.47 -21.61 -17.62
C ASP A 182 17.36 -20.88 -18.99
N ASP A 183 17.75 -19.59 -19.05
CA ASP A 183 17.89 -18.77 -20.27
C ASP A 183 19.35 -18.37 -20.57
#